data_AF-A0A953RKR9-F1
#
_entry.id   AF-A0A953RKR9-F1
#
_cell.length_a   1.000
_cell.length_b   1.000
_cell.length_c   1.000
_cell.angle_alpha   90.00
_cell.angle_beta   90.00
_cell.angle_gamma   90.00
#
_symmetry.space_group_name_H-M   'P 1'
#
loop_
_entity.id
_entity.type
_entity.pdbx_description
1 polymer ?
#
loop_
_entity_poly.entity_id
_entity_poly.type
_entity_poly.pdbx_seq_one_letter_code
_entity_poly.pdbx_strand_id
1 'polypeptide(L)'
;MQRLLRNLIGWARFWSLVALGLTTIAPGQAQIAPPAGDPAVTLFPHSQTSRFWVSGQDNIIFQWHPSFEALYSARNSLRAQAEHATSNVATIFLGYQLSHTTEVFADVESAAGGGLSDALGLAGFVNIDVVRNPELGPSPYLARAMIRQIIPLSSETMEAERGPFALATSLPVRRLELRAGKFGTADFFDLNDSGSDSHSQFMNWTVDNNGAYDYAADTRGYTAGVIVEYHDRNWAFRFGEALMPKVANGPDLDWNLRRARAENYELEIHPRLVKDRVTTLRLLSFVNHANMGMYRQSINDFLAGKTPRPEIRAHPLQTTVKYGFGVNLEQEFPHHVRGFARWGWNEGQHESYAYTEVDQTI
;
A
#
# COMPACT_ATOMS: atom_id res chain seq x y z
N MET A 1 4.06 27.31 -18.94
CA MET A 1 4.65 26.47 -20.00
C MET A 1 6.17 26.33 -19.90
N GLN A 2 6.96 27.42 -19.85
CA GLN A 2 8.43 27.35 -19.74
C GLN A 2 8.96 26.77 -18.42
N ARG A 3 8.20 26.87 -17.32
CA ARG A 3 8.54 26.28 -16.01
C ARG A 3 8.29 24.76 -15.95
N LEU A 4 7.36 24.24 -16.77
CA LEU A 4 7.09 22.80 -16.95
C LEU A 4 8.19 22.13 -17.80
N LEU A 5 8.64 22.80 -18.86
CA LEU A 5 9.72 22.31 -19.74
C LEU A 5 11.10 22.27 -19.05
N ARG A 6 11.39 23.20 -18.13
CA ARG A 6 12.63 23.15 -17.32
C ARG A 6 12.68 21.98 -16.34
N ASN A 7 11.53 21.56 -15.81
CA ASN A 7 11.46 20.39 -14.93
C ASN A 7 11.60 19.10 -15.76
N LEU A 8 10.94 18.98 -16.91
CA LEU A 8 11.06 17.80 -17.78
C LEU A 8 12.50 17.50 -18.25
N ILE A 9 13.33 18.51 -18.50
CA ILE A 9 14.72 18.34 -18.95
C ILE A 9 15.66 17.91 -17.80
N GLY A 10 15.35 18.29 -16.55
CA GLY A 10 16.04 17.76 -15.37
C GLY A 10 15.73 16.29 -15.11
N TRP A 11 14.51 15.86 -15.47
CA TRP A 11 13.99 14.51 -15.23
C TRP A 11 14.55 13.45 -16.18
N ALA A 12 14.77 13.78 -17.46
CA ALA A 12 15.42 12.86 -18.40
C ALA A 12 16.85 12.50 -17.96
N ARG A 13 17.56 13.39 -17.27
CA ARG A 13 18.93 13.15 -16.78
C ARG A 13 18.98 12.27 -15.53
N PHE A 14 17.95 12.29 -14.68
CA PHE A 14 17.85 11.40 -13.53
C PHE A 14 17.64 9.93 -13.97
N TRP A 15 16.73 9.70 -14.91
CA TRP A 15 16.50 8.37 -15.48
C TRP A 15 17.65 7.85 -16.35
N SER A 16 18.39 8.74 -17.04
CA SER A 16 19.54 8.34 -17.86
C SER A 16 20.76 7.89 -17.04
N LEU A 17 20.88 8.32 -15.78
CA LEU A 17 22.01 7.96 -14.91
C LEU A 17 21.78 6.66 -14.10
N VAL A 18 20.53 6.19 -13.97
CA VAL A 18 20.22 4.89 -13.35
C VAL A 18 20.40 3.72 -14.33
N ALA A 19 20.43 3.99 -15.64
CA ALA A 19 20.49 2.96 -16.69
C ALA A 19 21.91 2.49 -17.07
N LEU A 20 22.98 3.07 -16.51
CA LEU A 20 24.36 2.76 -16.93
C LEU A 20 25.19 2.18 -15.79
N GLY A 21 25.09 0.85 -15.68
CA GLY A 21 26.16 0.01 -15.15
C GLY A 21 25.81 -0.70 -13.85
N LEU A 22 25.18 -1.87 -13.93
CA LEU A 22 25.21 -2.90 -12.89
C LEU A 22 24.92 -4.28 -13.51
N THR A 23 25.94 -4.87 -14.14
CA THR A 23 25.96 -6.29 -14.47
C THR A 23 26.62 -7.06 -13.32
N THR A 24 25.83 -7.48 -12.34
CA THR A 24 26.26 -8.54 -11.40
C THR A 24 25.05 -9.36 -10.97
N ILE A 25 25.07 -10.64 -11.33
CA ILE A 25 24.03 -11.64 -11.07
C ILE A 25 23.86 -11.83 -9.56
N ALA A 26 22.66 -11.59 -9.04
CA ALA A 26 22.23 -12.09 -7.74
C ALA A 26 21.07 -13.07 -7.97
N PRO A 27 21.07 -14.25 -7.34
CA PRO A 27 19.90 -15.11 -7.36
C PRO A 27 18.76 -14.36 -6.65
N GLY A 28 17.59 -14.34 -7.28
CA GLY A 28 16.39 -13.79 -6.65
C GLY A 28 16.09 -14.50 -5.35
N GLN A 29 15.35 -13.79 -4.49
CA GLN A 29 14.98 -14.21 -3.15
C GLN A 29 14.43 -15.65 -3.15
N ALA A 30 15.30 -16.59 -2.81
CA ALA A 30 14.89 -17.79 -2.15
C ALA A 30 14.79 -17.42 -0.67
N GLN A 31 13.58 -17.30 -0.14
CA GLN A 31 13.41 -17.76 1.23
C GLN A 31 14.00 -19.17 1.26
N ILE A 32 15.01 -19.36 2.09
CA ILE A 32 15.69 -20.63 2.28
C ILE A 32 14.59 -21.64 2.59
N ALA A 33 14.33 -22.57 1.67
CA ALA A 33 13.48 -23.72 1.95
C ALA A 33 13.95 -24.31 3.29
N PRO A 34 13.05 -24.53 4.27
CA PRO A 34 13.47 -25.01 5.57
C PRO A 34 14.31 -26.28 5.36
N PRO A 35 15.49 -26.40 6.00
CA PRO A 35 16.30 -27.58 5.88
C PRO A 35 15.44 -28.80 6.19
N ALA A 36 15.55 -29.83 5.36
CA ALA A 36 14.81 -31.08 5.55
C ALA A 36 15.11 -31.64 6.95
N GLY A 37 14.16 -31.50 7.88
CA GLY A 37 14.31 -31.95 9.26
C GLY A 37 13.86 -30.98 10.35
N ASP A 38 13.50 -29.73 10.03
CA ASP A 38 12.93 -28.84 11.05
C ASP A 38 11.52 -29.30 11.47
N PRO A 39 11.17 -29.20 12.77
CA PRO A 39 9.85 -29.59 13.24
C PRO A 39 8.78 -28.77 12.53
N ALA A 40 7.66 -29.40 12.18
CA ALA A 40 6.53 -28.70 11.58
C ALA A 40 6.02 -27.62 12.55
N VAL A 41 6.35 -26.36 12.26
CA VAL A 41 5.94 -25.18 13.05
C VAL A 41 4.54 -24.68 12.70
N THR A 42 3.86 -25.31 11.74
CA THR A 42 2.50 -24.97 11.31
C THR A 42 1.51 -26.09 11.64
N LEU A 43 0.37 -25.71 12.22
CA LEU A 43 -0.75 -26.62 12.49
C LEU A 43 -1.47 -27.04 11.20
N PHE A 44 -1.39 -26.22 10.15
CA PHE A 44 -2.05 -26.44 8.86
C PHE A 44 -1.05 -26.16 7.72
N PRO A 45 -0.23 -27.16 7.34
CA PRO A 45 0.74 -26.96 6.27
C PRO A 45 0.02 -26.72 4.94
N HIS A 46 0.46 -25.68 4.23
CA HIS A 46 -0.05 -25.40 2.89
C HIS A 46 0.62 -26.31 1.86
N SER A 47 -0.19 -26.87 0.97
CA SER A 47 0.31 -27.73 -0.10
C SER A 47 1.06 -26.92 -1.15
N GLN A 48 2.28 -27.37 -1.47
CA GLN A 48 3.10 -26.80 -2.54
C GLN A 48 2.62 -27.19 -3.95
N THR A 49 1.74 -28.20 -4.06
CA THR A 49 1.32 -28.78 -5.34
C THR A 49 -0.18 -28.66 -5.61
N SER A 50 -0.98 -28.33 -4.59
CA SER A 50 -2.42 -28.13 -4.76
C SER A 50 -2.70 -27.00 -5.75
N ARG A 51 -3.84 -27.07 -6.46
CA ARG A 51 -4.30 -25.95 -7.29
C ARG A 51 -5.03 -24.88 -6.49
N PHE A 52 -5.46 -25.18 -5.27
CA PHE A 52 -6.17 -24.22 -4.43
C PHE A 52 -5.31 -23.78 -3.24
N TRP A 53 -5.61 -22.58 -2.75
CA TRP A 53 -5.11 -22.04 -1.49
C TRP A 53 -6.30 -21.66 -0.63
N VAL A 54 -6.27 -22.06 0.64
CA VAL A 54 -7.21 -21.62 1.67
C VAL A 54 -6.41 -21.34 2.92
N SER A 55 -6.49 -20.12 3.42
CA SER A 55 -5.96 -19.73 4.72
C SER A 55 -6.92 -18.76 5.39
N GLY A 56 -6.80 -18.63 6.71
CA GLY A 56 -7.54 -17.66 7.49
C GLY A 56 -6.58 -16.89 8.38
N GLN A 57 -6.90 -15.63 8.62
CA GLN A 57 -6.21 -14.77 9.56
C GLN A 57 -7.26 -14.06 10.42
N ASP A 58 -6.98 -13.93 11.71
CA ASP A 58 -7.82 -13.21 12.65
C ASP A 58 -6.92 -12.36 13.54
N ASN A 59 -7.05 -11.05 13.45
CA ASN A 59 -6.27 -10.10 14.22
C ASN A 59 -7.17 -9.37 15.22
N ILE A 60 -6.73 -9.30 16.48
CA ILE A 60 -7.47 -8.65 17.57
C ILE A 60 -6.50 -7.73 18.29
N ILE A 61 -6.68 -6.42 18.14
CA ILE A 61 -5.80 -5.42 18.74
C ILE A 61 -6.57 -4.67 19.82
N PHE A 62 -6.08 -4.74 21.06
CA PHE A 62 -6.53 -3.89 22.17
C PHE A 62 -5.59 -2.69 22.31
N GLN A 63 -6.16 -1.49 22.41
CA GLN A 63 -5.44 -0.26 22.68
C GLN A 63 -6.06 0.48 23.86
N TRP A 64 -5.22 1.18 24.62
CA TRP A 64 -5.65 2.02 25.73
C TRP A 64 -4.67 3.17 25.91
N HIS A 65 -5.19 4.32 26.36
CA HIS A 65 -4.36 5.39 26.90
C HIS A 65 -4.99 5.97 28.18
N PRO A 66 -4.17 6.51 29.10
CA PRO A 66 -4.68 7.25 30.26
C PRO A 66 -5.22 8.62 29.82
N SER A 67 -5.90 9.31 30.73
CA SER A 67 -6.20 10.72 30.52
C SER A 67 -4.90 11.54 30.40
N PHE A 68 -4.89 12.53 29.52
CA PHE A 68 -3.78 13.47 29.36
C PHE A 68 -4.29 14.91 29.28
N GLU A 69 -3.43 15.89 29.53
CA GLU A 69 -3.82 17.30 29.41
C GLU A 69 -3.85 17.73 27.94
N ALA A 70 -4.93 18.38 27.52
CA ALA A 70 -5.07 18.98 26.21
C ALA A 70 -5.52 20.44 26.35
N LEU A 71 -4.83 21.36 25.68
CA LEU A 71 -5.19 22.79 25.70
C LEU A 71 -6.54 23.06 25.01
N TYR A 72 -6.92 22.20 24.05
CA TYR A 72 -8.18 22.25 23.34
C TYR A 72 -8.52 20.86 22.79
N SER A 73 -9.81 20.63 22.51
CA SER A 73 -10.28 19.42 21.83
C SER A 73 -11.46 19.78 20.93
N ALA A 74 -11.51 19.16 19.75
CA ALA A 74 -12.58 19.32 18.78
C ALA A 74 -13.02 17.95 18.25
N ARG A 75 -13.99 17.93 17.33
CA ARG A 75 -14.60 16.70 16.79
C ARG A 75 -13.59 15.66 16.26
N ASN A 76 -12.50 16.10 15.63
CA ASN A 76 -11.50 15.23 15.01
C ASN A 76 -10.19 15.16 15.83
N SER A 77 -10.21 15.56 17.11
CA SER A 77 -9.06 15.47 18.00
C SER A 77 -8.95 14.09 18.63
N LEU A 78 -7.74 13.70 19.03
CA LEU A 78 -7.52 12.58 19.93
C LEU A 78 -8.09 13.01 21.29
N ARG A 79 -9.00 12.20 21.83
CA ARG A 79 -9.73 12.49 23.07
C ARG A 79 -8.75 12.46 24.24
N ALA A 80 -8.83 13.48 25.08
CA ALA A 80 -7.95 13.63 26.23
C ALA A 80 -8.34 12.74 27.42
N GLN A 81 -9.56 12.20 27.43
CA GLN A 81 -10.05 11.32 28.48
C GLN A 81 -9.52 9.90 28.29
N ALA A 82 -9.28 9.18 29.39
CA ALA A 82 -8.91 7.78 29.34
C ALA A 82 -9.94 6.98 28.52
N GLU A 83 -9.46 6.25 27.52
CA GLU A 83 -10.27 5.38 26.68
C GLU A 83 -9.50 4.12 26.30
N HIS A 84 -10.26 3.09 25.95
CA HIS A 84 -9.75 1.88 25.32
C HIS A 84 -10.59 1.58 24.09
N ALA A 85 -10.01 0.84 23.16
CA ALA A 85 -10.70 0.31 22.01
C ALA A 85 -10.13 -1.06 21.66
N THR A 86 -10.98 -1.92 21.11
CA THR A 86 -10.57 -3.19 20.53
C THR A 86 -11.01 -3.20 19.08
N SER A 87 -10.08 -3.49 18.17
CA SER A 87 -10.39 -3.80 16.78
C SER A 87 -10.30 -5.30 16.53
N ASN A 88 -11.03 -5.78 15.54
CA ASN A 88 -10.92 -7.13 15.04
C ASN A 88 -11.03 -7.15 13.51
N VAL A 89 -10.04 -7.75 12.84
CA VAL A 89 -10.08 -7.99 11.40
C VAL A 89 -9.87 -9.48 11.15
N ALA A 90 -10.88 -10.11 10.54
CA ALA A 90 -10.85 -11.52 10.18
C ALA A 90 -10.96 -11.68 8.67
N THR A 91 -10.02 -12.39 8.07
CA THR A 91 -9.92 -12.57 6.61
C THR A 91 -9.78 -14.04 6.27
N ILE A 92 -10.61 -14.50 5.33
CA ILE A 92 -10.46 -15.79 4.66
C ILE A 92 -9.86 -15.51 3.29
N PHE A 93 -8.68 -16.08 3.03
CA PHE A 93 -8.00 -15.99 1.76
C PHE A 93 -8.28 -17.22 0.91
N LEU A 94 -8.72 -16.99 -0.33
CA LEU A 94 -8.97 -18.07 -1.29
C LEU A 94 -8.20 -17.80 -2.58
N GLY A 95 -7.48 -18.82 -3.05
CA GLY A 95 -6.80 -18.79 -4.33
C GLY A 95 -7.09 -20.05 -5.14
N TYR A 96 -7.19 -19.91 -6.46
CA TYR A 96 -7.27 -21.04 -7.37
C TYR A 96 -6.40 -20.83 -8.61
N GLN A 97 -5.58 -21.83 -8.90
CA GLN A 97 -4.70 -21.89 -10.07
C GLN A 97 -5.46 -22.54 -11.24
N LEU A 98 -6.03 -21.70 -12.12
CA LEU A 98 -6.73 -22.13 -13.33
C LEU A 98 -5.78 -22.85 -14.30
N SER A 99 -4.57 -22.32 -14.45
CA SER A 99 -3.50 -22.87 -15.28
C SER A 99 -2.13 -22.59 -14.64
N HIS A 100 -1.04 -23.11 -15.22
CA HIS A 100 0.32 -22.81 -14.76
C HIS A 100 0.67 -21.32 -14.81
N THR A 101 -0.11 -20.50 -15.51
CA THR A 101 0.13 -19.07 -15.69
C THR A 101 -1.04 -18.19 -15.24
N THR A 102 -2.14 -18.78 -14.80
CA THR A 102 -3.38 -18.03 -14.52
C THR A 102 -3.91 -18.41 -13.15
N GLU A 103 -4.03 -17.41 -12.28
CA GLU A 103 -4.44 -17.55 -10.89
C GLU A 103 -5.61 -16.60 -10.64
N VAL A 104 -6.57 -17.04 -9.83
CA VAL A 104 -7.67 -16.19 -9.36
C VAL A 104 -7.70 -16.21 -7.84
N PHE A 105 -8.09 -15.08 -7.26
CA PHE A 105 -8.12 -14.86 -5.82
C PHE A 105 -9.44 -14.24 -5.43
N ALA A 106 -9.96 -14.62 -4.26
CA ALA A 106 -11.19 -14.09 -3.70
C ALA A 106 -11.11 -14.13 -2.17
N ASP A 107 -11.04 -12.96 -1.54
CA ASP A 107 -10.84 -12.86 -0.11
C ASP A 107 -12.05 -12.21 0.54
N VAL A 108 -12.55 -12.85 1.60
CA VAL A 108 -13.70 -12.38 2.38
C VAL A 108 -13.18 -11.90 3.72
N GLU A 109 -13.51 -10.66 4.05
CA GLU A 109 -13.02 -10.00 5.25
C GLU A 109 -14.17 -9.43 6.06
N SER A 110 -13.98 -9.38 7.37
CA SER A 110 -14.84 -8.68 8.31
C SER A 110 -13.96 -7.81 9.21
N ALA A 111 -14.26 -6.51 9.25
CA ALA A 111 -13.64 -5.56 10.17
C ALA A 111 -14.69 -5.12 11.21
N ALA A 112 -14.36 -5.26 12.49
CA ALA A 112 -15.23 -4.99 13.62
C ALA A 112 -14.50 -4.22 14.72
N GLY A 113 -15.26 -3.65 15.66
CA GLY A 113 -14.72 -2.88 16.76
C GLY A 113 -14.36 -1.46 16.34
N GLY A 114 -13.33 -0.88 16.97
CA GLY A 114 -12.92 0.50 16.71
C GLY A 114 -11.51 0.79 17.20
N GLY A 115 -11.07 2.03 16.98
CA GLY A 115 -9.81 2.57 17.47
C GLY A 115 -10.02 3.66 18.50
N LEU A 116 -8.94 4.05 19.19
CA LEU A 116 -8.93 5.22 20.05
C LEU A 116 -9.47 6.43 19.27
N SER A 117 -10.41 7.17 19.85
CA SER A 117 -10.99 8.37 19.22
C SER A 117 -11.49 8.15 17.79
N ASP A 118 -12.00 6.95 17.48
CA ASP A 118 -12.53 6.57 16.16
C ASP A 118 -11.50 6.70 15.02
N ALA A 119 -10.22 6.47 15.30
CA ALA A 119 -9.10 6.68 14.35
C ALA A 119 -8.87 8.14 13.91
N LEU A 120 -9.22 9.09 14.78
CA LEU A 120 -9.04 10.53 14.57
C LEU A 120 -7.97 11.11 15.51
N GLY A 121 -7.48 12.31 15.17
CA GLY A 121 -6.56 13.07 16.02
C GLY A 121 -5.09 12.80 15.84
N LEU A 122 -4.73 11.73 15.12
CA LEU A 122 -3.36 11.39 14.76
C LEU A 122 -3.32 11.06 13.27
N ALA A 123 -2.35 11.65 12.55
CA ALA A 123 -2.13 11.36 11.14
C ALA A 123 -1.53 9.96 10.94
N GLY A 124 -0.51 9.60 11.73
CA GLY A 124 -0.06 8.20 11.86
C GLY A 124 -0.84 7.49 12.94
N PHE A 125 -2.07 7.07 12.63
CA PHE A 125 -2.92 6.42 13.62
C PHE A 125 -2.29 5.10 14.11
N VAL A 126 -2.53 4.76 15.36
CA VAL A 126 -1.76 3.73 16.09
C VAL A 126 -2.22 2.29 15.79
N ASN A 127 -3.20 2.10 14.92
CA ASN A 127 -3.77 0.79 14.57
C ASN A 127 -4.35 0.79 13.15
N ILE A 128 -3.68 0.10 12.22
CA ILE A 128 -4.06 -0.03 10.80
C ILE A 128 -5.37 -0.78 10.57
N ASP A 129 -5.76 -1.66 11.49
CA ASP A 129 -6.97 -2.46 11.36
C ASP A 129 -8.25 -1.62 11.55
N VAL A 130 -8.12 -0.38 12.02
CA VAL A 130 -9.26 0.49 12.29
C VAL A 130 -9.69 1.21 11.02
N VAL A 131 -10.85 0.85 10.53
CA VAL A 131 -11.53 1.57 9.45
C VAL A 131 -12.05 2.92 9.97
N ARG A 132 -11.63 4.03 9.34
CA ARG A 132 -12.02 5.39 9.71
C ARG A 132 -13.45 5.74 9.25
N ASN A 133 -14.42 4.89 9.61
CA ASN A 133 -15.85 5.12 9.42
C ASN A 133 -16.67 4.19 10.36
N PRO A 134 -17.21 4.72 11.48
CA PRO A 134 -17.94 3.92 12.46
C PRO A 134 -19.31 3.43 11.97
N GLU A 135 -19.81 3.92 10.83
CA GLU A 135 -21.08 3.47 10.25
C GLU A 135 -20.95 2.16 9.47
N LEU A 136 -19.73 1.73 9.14
CA LEU A 136 -19.48 0.46 8.47
C LEU A 136 -19.62 -0.69 9.46
N GLY A 137 -20.68 -1.48 9.30
CA GLY A 137 -20.92 -2.65 10.15
C GLY A 137 -19.94 -3.81 9.89
N PRO A 138 -19.86 -4.78 10.82
CA PRO A 138 -18.96 -5.93 10.78
C PRO A 138 -19.45 -7.05 9.84
N SER A 139 -20.30 -6.71 8.86
CA SER A 139 -20.77 -7.70 7.90
C SER A 139 -19.63 -8.09 6.97
N PRO A 140 -19.38 -9.40 6.75
CA PRO A 140 -18.36 -9.84 5.82
C PRO A 140 -18.56 -9.23 4.44
N TYR A 141 -17.46 -8.81 3.82
CA TYR A 141 -17.42 -8.20 2.50
C TYR A 141 -16.32 -8.83 1.64
N LEU A 142 -16.47 -8.70 0.32
CA LEU A 142 -15.43 -9.07 -0.62
C LEU A 142 -14.33 -7.99 -0.58
N ALA A 143 -13.23 -8.30 0.11
CA ALA A 143 -12.06 -7.44 0.24
C ALA A 143 -11.28 -7.42 -1.08
N ARG A 144 -10.95 -8.60 -1.59
CA ARG A 144 -10.17 -8.80 -2.81
C ARG A 144 -10.86 -9.77 -3.75
N ALA A 145 -10.77 -9.50 -5.04
CA ALA A 145 -11.25 -10.37 -6.11
C ALA A 145 -10.47 -10.04 -7.37
N MET A 146 -9.44 -10.82 -7.67
CA MET A 146 -8.49 -10.49 -8.73
C MET A 146 -8.06 -11.72 -9.52
N ILE A 147 -7.72 -11.49 -10.78
CA ILE A 147 -7.02 -12.46 -11.63
C ILE A 147 -5.58 -12.00 -11.82
N ARG A 148 -4.64 -12.95 -11.80
CA ARG A 148 -3.24 -12.76 -12.17
C ARG A 148 -2.92 -13.63 -13.38
N GLN A 149 -2.36 -13.02 -14.42
CA GLN A 149 -1.85 -13.69 -15.60
C GLN A 149 -0.33 -13.48 -15.69
N ILE A 150 0.41 -14.58 -15.72
CA ILE A 150 1.86 -14.60 -15.89
C ILE A 150 2.17 -14.85 -17.35
N ILE A 151 3.03 -14.03 -17.95
CA ILE A 151 3.48 -14.16 -19.34
C ILE A 151 4.99 -14.42 -19.31
N PRO A 152 5.45 -15.65 -19.60
CA PRO A 152 6.87 -15.98 -19.61
C PRO A 152 7.59 -15.24 -20.74
N LEU A 153 8.71 -14.58 -20.40
CA LEU A 153 9.64 -13.97 -21.36
C LEU A 153 11.00 -14.69 -21.40
N SER A 154 11.23 -15.64 -20.48
CA SER A 154 12.39 -16.54 -20.47
C SER A 154 11.97 -17.98 -20.20
N SER A 155 12.81 -18.93 -20.64
CA SER A 155 12.69 -20.35 -20.26
C SER A 155 13.32 -20.67 -18.90
N GLU A 156 14.25 -19.83 -18.43
CA GLU A 156 14.83 -19.94 -17.10
C GLU A 156 13.78 -19.61 -16.04
N THR A 157 13.71 -20.45 -15.01
CA THR A 157 12.78 -20.33 -13.90
C THR A 157 13.52 -20.11 -12.60
N MET A 158 12.83 -19.50 -11.64
CA MET A 158 13.25 -19.36 -10.26
C MET A 158 12.18 -19.92 -9.33
N GLU A 159 12.58 -20.26 -8.10
CA GLU A 159 11.63 -20.58 -7.04
C GLU A 159 10.85 -19.33 -6.66
N ALA A 160 9.58 -19.51 -6.30
CA ALA A 160 8.70 -18.45 -5.87
C ALA A 160 7.97 -18.91 -4.60
N GLU A 161 7.86 -18.00 -3.63
CA GLU A 161 7.09 -18.26 -2.42
C GLU A 161 5.60 -18.24 -2.74
N ARG A 162 4.94 -19.33 -2.37
CA ARG A 162 3.49 -19.47 -2.50
C ARG A 162 2.80 -18.84 -1.30
N GLY A 163 1.82 -18.00 -1.54
CA GLY A 163 1.06 -17.31 -0.51
C GLY A 163 -0.36 -16.92 -0.96
N PRO A 164 -1.08 -16.14 -0.13
CA PRO A 164 -2.47 -15.78 -0.37
C PRO A 164 -2.67 -14.94 -1.65
N PHE A 165 -1.64 -14.24 -2.14
CA PHE A 165 -1.72 -13.38 -3.34
C PHE A 165 -0.87 -13.88 -4.53
N ALA A 166 -0.26 -15.07 -4.42
CA ALA A 166 0.56 -15.69 -5.46
C ALA A 166 0.62 -17.22 -5.27
N LEU A 167 0.15 -18.01 -6.23
CA LEU A 167 0.05 -19.47 -6.06
C LEU A 167 1.22 -20.26 -6.66
N ALA A 168 1.87 -19.70 -7.67
CA ALA A 168 2.97 -20.32 -8.37
C ALA A 168 4.18 -20.50 -7.45
N THR A 169 4.68 -21.74 -7.37
CA THR A 169 5.91 -22.11 -6.66
C THR A 169 7.16 -21.98 -7.51
N SER A 170 7.00 -21.76 -8.82
CA SER A 170 8.07 -21.46 -9.74
C SER A 170 7.61 -20.46 -10.79
N LEU A 171 8.45 -19.46 -11.06
CA LEU A 171 8.17 -18.38 -11.99
C LEU A 171 9.29 -18.24 -13.02
N PRO A 172 9.00 -17.85 -14.27
CA PRO A 172 10.03 -17.44 -15.21
C PRO A 172 10.82 -16.24 -14.66
N VAL A 173 12.14 -16.27 -14.81
CA VAL A 173 13.03 -15.18 -14.34
C VAL A 173 12.67 -13.86 -15.00
N ARG A 174 12.45 -13.86 -16.32
CA ARG A 174 11.89 -12.72 -17.04
C ARG A 174 10.43 -12.99 -17.35
N ARG A 175 9.56 -12.09 -16.93
CA ARG A 175 8.11 -12.24 -17.11
C ARG A 175 7.40 -10.91 -17.05
N LEU A 176 6.24 -10.86 -17.68
CA LEU A 176 5.21 -9.89 -17.34
C LEU A 176 4.18 -10.55 -16.42
N GLU A 177 3.71 -9.82 -15.42
CA GLU A 177 2.54 -10.20 -14.65
C GLU A 177 1.46 -9.14 -14.82
N LEU A 178 0.24 -9.58 -15.11
CA LEU A 178 -0.93 -8.72 -15.24
C LEU A 178 -1.89 -9.10 -14.12
N ARG A 179 -2.24 -8.14 -13.27
CA ARG A 179 -3.28 -8.29 -12.25
C ARG A 179 -4.44 -7.39 -12.57
N ALA A 180 -5.66 -7.89 -12.45
CA ALA A 180 -6.86 -7.07 -12.66
C ALA A 180 -7.97 -7.50 -11.70
N GLY A 181 -8.70 -6.53 -11.15
CA GLY A 181 -9.81 -6.79 -10.24
C GLY A 181 -9.83 -5.83 -9.06
N LYS A 182 -10.41 -6.29 -7.94
CA LYS A 182 -10.43 -5.59 -6.66
C LYS A 182 -9.27 -6.05 -5.76
N PHE A 183 -8.52 -5.11 -5.21
CA PHE A 183 -7.36 -5.36 -4.35
C PHE A 183 -7.02 -4.14 -3.48
N GLY A 184 -6.15 -4.31 -2.48
CA GLY A 184 -5.53 -3.18 -1.77
C GLY A 184 -4.33 -2.68 -2.55
N THR A 185 -4.24 -1.37 -2.80
CA THR A 185 -3.08 -0.81 -3.53
C THR A 185 -1.78 -1.06 -2.75
N ALA A 186 -1.83 -0.98 -1.42
CA ALA A 186 -0.71 -1.24 -0.52
C ALA A 186 -0.27 -2.73 -0.50
N ASP A 187 -1.08 -3.67 -1.02
CA ASP A 187 -0.68 -5.08 -1.14
C ASP A 187 0.42 -5.29 -2.19
N PHE A 188 0.62 -4.32 -3.10
CA PHE A 188 1.50 -4.46 -4.28
C PHE A 188 2.52 -3.33 -4.45
N PHE A 189 2.34 -2.22 -3.73
CA PHE A 189 3.20 -1.04 -3.80
C PHE A 189 3.64 -0.64 -2.40
N ASP A 190 4.84 -0.08 -2.29
CA ASP A 190 5.50 0.31 -1.04
C ASP A 190 5.73 -0.85 -0.04
N LEU A 191 5.76 -2.10 -0.51
CA LEU A 191 5.96 -3.25 0.36
C LEU A 191 7.28 -3.17 1.13
N ASN A 192 7.23 -3.53 2.41
CA ASN A 192 8.39 -3.72 3.27
C ASN A 192 8.23 -5.01 4.07
N ASP A 193 9.18 -5.94 3.97
CA ASP A 193 9.07 -7.28 4.56
C ASP A 193 9.05 -7.24 6.10
N SER A 194 9.55 -6.15 6.70
CA SER A 194 9.58 -5.97 8.16
C SER A 194 8.51 -5.00 8.67
N GLY A 195 8.08 -4.07 7.81
CA GLY A 195 7.27 -2.92 8.16
C GLY A 195 5.80 -3.05 7.78
N SER A 196 5.47 -3.70 6.66
CA SER A 196 4.12 -3.66 6.04
C SER A 196 3.16 -4.77 6.43
N ASP A 197 3.51 -5.54 7.45
CA ASP A 197 2.60 -6.53 8.03
C ASP A 197 2.23 -6.12 9.46
N SER A 198 1.03 -5.56 9.61
CA SER A 198 0.50 -5.12 10.88
C SER A 198 0.19 -6.23 11.87
N HIS A 199 0.15 -7.47 11.38
CA HIS A 199 -0.05 -8.68 12.18
C HIS A 199 1.27 -9.18 12.78
N SER A 200 2.39 -8.57 12.37
CA SER A 200 3.73 -8.95 12.80
C SER A 200 4.30 -7.95 13.82
N GLN A 201 4.97 -6.89 13.36
CA GLN A 201 5.86 -6.09 14.20
C GLN A 201 5.28 -4.72 14.63
N PHE A 202 4.50 -4.08 13.77
CA PHE A 202 4.09 -2.68 13.95
C PHE A 202 2.62 -2.49 13.63
N MET A 203 1.89 -1.75 14.48
CA MET A 203 0.46 -1.48 14.24
C MET A 203 0.20 -0.10 13.63
N ASN A 204 1.20 0.78 13.60
CA ASN A 204 1.02 2.18 13.23
C ASN A 204 0.91 2.36 11.71
N TRP A 205 -0.06 3.15 11.24
CA TRP A 205 -0.30 3.41 9.82
C TRP A 205 0.94 3.86 9.06
N THR A 206 1.69 4.80 9.62
CA THR A 206 2.85 5.41 8.94
C THR A 206 4.11 4.55 9.00
N VAL A 207 4.10 3.51 9.84
CA VAL A 207 5.14 2.46 9.83
C VAL A 207 4.74 1.33 8.90
N ASP A 208 3.45 0.97 8.85
CA ASP A 208 2.92 -0.09 7.99
C ASP A 208 3.02 0.27 6.51
N ASN A 209 2.53 1.46 6.15
CA ASN A 209 2.68 2.02 4.82
C ASN A 209 3.30 3.41 4.88
N ASN A 210 3.83 3.88 3.75
CA ASN A 210 4.31 5.23 3.61
C ASN A 210 3.18 6.24 3.86
N GLY A 211 3.26 6.97 4.98
CA GLY A 211 2.28 7.98 5.34
C GLY A 211 2.00 9.02 4.25
N ALA A 212 3.04 9.35 3.45
CA ALA A 212 2.90 10.31 2.36
C ALA A 212 2.30 9.73 1.08
N TYR A 213 2.16 8.41 0.99
CA TYR A 213 1.54 7.73 -0.13
C TYR A 213 0.02 7.69 0.03
N ASP A 214 -0.65 8.66 -0.60
CA ASP A 214 -2.12 8.75 -0.61
C ASP A 214 -2.70 7.73 -1.61
N TYR A 215 -2.49 6.44 -1.36
CA TYR A 215 -2.83 5.37 -2.30
C TYR A 215 -4.34 5.24 -2.52
N ALA A 216 -4.74 4.79 -3.72
CA ALA A 216 -6.14 4.60 -4.04
C ALA A 216 -6.81 3.52 -3.18
N ALA A 217 -7.90 3.92 -2.52
CA ALA A 217 -8.71 3.04 -1.69
C ALA A 217 -10.13 3.61 -1.50
N ASP A 218 -11.09 2.71 -1.30
CA ASP A 218 -12.35 2.98 -0.62
C ASP A 218 -12.11 3.12 0.90
N THR A 219 -13.16 3.44 1.66
CA THR A 219 -13.07 3.58 3.12
C THR A 219 -12.45 2.37 3.84
N ARG A 220 -12.49 1.17 3.25
CA ARG A 220 -11.95 -0.07 3.84
C ARG A 220 -10.54 -0.40 3.35
N GLY A 221 -9.90 0.46 2.57
CA GLY A 221 -8.54 0.22 2.08
C GLY A 221 -8.46 -0.47 0.70
N TYR A 222 -9.59 -0.67 0.01
CA TYR A 222 -9.62 -1.44 -1.25
C TYR A 222 -9.99 -0.61 -2.46
N THR A 223 -9.42 -0.94 -3.62
CA THR A 223 -9.77 -0.33 -4.90
C THR A 223 -10.00 -1.40 -5.97
N ALA A 224 -10.44 -0.98 -7.15
CA ALA A 224 -10.41 -1.79 -8.36
C ALA A 224 -9.44 -1.18 -9.38
N GLY A 225 -8.72 -2.02 -10.12
CA GLY A 225 -7.73 -1.53 -11.06
C GLY A 225 -7.03 -2.63 -11.85
N VAL A 226 -5.93 -2.23 -12.48
CA VAL A 226 -5.01 -3.10 -13.21
C VAL A 226 -3.58 -2.79 -12.79
N ILE A 227 -2.78 -3.83 -12.57
CA ILE A 227 -1.34 -3.74 -12.33
C ILE A 227 -0.61 -4.50 -13.43
N VAL A 228 0.45 -3.90 -13.96
CA VAL A 228 1.37 -4.51 -14.90
C VAL A 228 2.75 -4.50 -14.27
N GLU A 229 3.33 -5.68 -14.11
CA GLU A 229 4.64 -5.87 -13.50
C GLU A 229 5.58 -6.48 -14.54
N TYR A 230 6.76 -5.89 -14.70
CA TYR A 230 7.86 -6.50 -15.43
C TYR A 230 8.93 -6.92 -14.43
N HIS A 231 9.28 -8.20 -14.43
CA HIS A 231 10.34 -8.74 -13.60
C HIS A 231 11.54 -9.15 -14.46
N ASP A 232 12.74 -8.81 -14.01
CA ASP A 232 14.02 -9.34 -14.47
C ASP A 232 14.85 -9.79 -13.26
N ARG A 233 16.05 -10.30 -13.51
CA ARG A 233 16.91 -10.97 -12.51
C ARG A 233 17.06 -10.23 -11.19
N ASN A 234 17.32 -8.92 -11.25
CA ASN A 234 17.69 -8.12 -10.07
C ASN A 234 16.79 -6.88 -9.88
N TRP A 235 15.78 -6.71 -10.72
CA TRP A 235 14.90 -5.56 -10.66
C TRP A 235 13.51 -5.89 -11.17
N ALA A 236 12.53 -5.17 -10.66
CA ALA A 236 11.16 -5.22 -11.13
C ALA A 236 10.64 -3.80 -11.29
N PHE A 237 9.76 -3.60 -12.27
CA PHE A 237 9.02 -2.36 -12.42
C PHE A 237 7.53 -2.65 -12.44
N ARG A 238 6.78 -1.91 -11.64
CA ARG A 238 5.34 -2.05 -11.49
C ARG A 238 4.66 -0.75 -11.89
N PHE A 239 3.65 -0.87 -12.74
CA PHE A 239 2.72 0.22 -13.05
C PHE A 239 1.32 -0.21 -12.63
N GLY A 240 0.60 0.66 -11.92
CA GLY A 240 -0.77 0.42 -11.47
C GLY A 240 -1.69 1.56 -11.83
N GLU A 241 -2.84 1.24 -12.42
CA GLU A 241 -3.95 2.17 -12.67
C GLU A 241 -5.14 1.72 -11.82
N ALA A 242 -5.56 2.55 -10.86
CA ALA A 242 -6.62 2.21 -9.92
C ALA A 242 -7.72 3.28 -9.85
N LEU A 243 -8.94 2.87 -9.50
CA LEU A 243 -10.05 3.80 -9.27
C LEU A 243 -9.84 4.58 -7.96
N MET A 244 -10.23 5.84 -7.97
CA MET A 244 -10.26 6.69 -6.76
C MET A 244 -11.69 6.82 -6.23
N PRO A 245 -11.90 7.09 -4.94
CA PRO A 245 -13.23 7.29 -4.38
C PRO A 245 -13.87 8.59 -4.91
N LYS A 246 -15.20 8.62 -4.98
CA LYS A 246 -15.96 9.80 -5.45
C LYS A 246 -15.80 11.03 -4.55
N VAL A 247 -15.53 10.80 -3.28
CA VAL A 247 -15.28 11.81 -2.23
C VAL A 247 -14.14 11.30 -1.34
N ALA A 248 -13.45 12.21 -0.65
CA ALA A 248 -12.39 11.84 0.28
C ALA A 248 -12.90 10.84 1.34
N ASN A 249 -12.14 9.75 1.54
CA ASN A 249 -12.44 8.61 2.42
C ASN A 249 -13.83 7.97 2.20
N GLY A 250 -14.35 8.01 0.97
CA GLY A 250 -15.67 7.48 0.61
C GLY A 250 -15.66 5.99 0.22
N PRO A 251 -16.78 5.27 0.45
CA PRO A 251 -16.87 3.84 0.11
C PRO A 251 -17.12 3.60 -1.40
N ASP A 252 -17.60 4.61 -2.12
CA ASP A 252 -17.95 4.48 -3.53
C ASP A 252 -16.80 4.93 -4.43
N LEU A 253 -16.31 4.00 -5.25
CA LEU A 253 -15.32 4.28 -6.29
C LEU A 253 -15.93 4.97 -7.52
N ASP A 254 -15.11 5.78 -8.19
CA ASP A 254 -15.47 6.47 -9.42
C ASP A 254 -15.03 5.68 -10.66
N TRP A 255 -15.98 5.04 -11.34
CA TRP A 255 -15.71 4.22 -12.53
C TRP A 255 -15.34 4.99 -13.79
N ASN A 256 -15.35 6.34 -13.74
CA ASN A 256 -14.86 7.16 -14.84
C ASN A 256 -13.41 7.57 -14.58
N LEU A 257 -12.46 6.81 -15.12
CA LEU A 257 -11.00 7.04 -15.01
C LEU A 257 -10.55 8.44 -15.47
N ARG A 258 -11.32 9.10 -16.35
CA ARG A 258 -11.02 10.49 -16.76
C ARG A 258 -11.32 11.49 -15.64
N ARG A 259 -12.24 11.14 -14.73
CA ARG A 259 -12.66 11.99 -13.61
C ARG A 259 -11.86 11.69 -12.36
N ALA A 260 -11.70 10.41 -12.01
CA ALA A 260 -10.85 10.02 -10.88
C ALA A 260 -10.10 8.70 -11.13
N ARG A 261 -8.79 8.71 -10.86
CA ARG A 261 -7.87 7.57 -11.01
C ARG A 261 -6.59 7.81 -10.21
N ALA A 262 -5.87 6.75 -9.87
CA ALA A 262 -4.51 6.80 -9.34
C ALA A 262 -3.57 6.02 -10.25
N GLU A 263 -2.50 6.68 -10.67
CA GLU A 263 -1.39 6.11 -11.43
C GLU A 263 -0.22 5.88 -10.47
N ASN A 264 0.28 4.65 -10.39
CA ASN A 264 1.35 4.26 -9.47
C ASN A 264 2.51 3.67 -10.26
N TYR A 265 3.73 4.07 -9.91
CA TYR A 265 4.96 3.67 -10.57
C TYR A 265 5.96 3.26 -9.50
N GLU A 266 6.40 2.00 -9.50
CA GLU A 266 7.40 1.53 -8.57
C GLU A 266 8.53 0.80 -9.29
N LEU A 267 9.76 1.21 -8.98
CA LEU A 267 10.97 0.49 -9.36
C LEU A 267 11.55 -0.17 -8.12
N GLU A 268 11.65 -1.49 -8.15
CA GLU A 268 12.33 -2.30 -7.15
C GLU A 268 13.68 -2.77 -7.70
N ILE A 269 14.76 -2.52 -6.96
CA ILE A 269 16.11 -2.99 -7.31
C ILE A 269 16.78 -3.65 -6.12
N HIS A 270 17.67 -4.60 -6.41
CA HIS A 270 18.39 -5.38 -5.40
C HIS A 270 19.90 -5.13 -5.47
N PRO A 271 20.39 -3.97 -4.98
CA PRO A 271 21.83 -3.69 -4.94
C PRO A 271 22.52 -4.58 -3.91
N ARG A 272 23.85 -4.63 -3.96
CA ARG A 272 24.67 -5.29 -2.93
C ARG A 272 25.38 -4.24 -2.11
N LEU A 273 24.72 -3.71 -1.09
CA LEU A 273 25.36 -2.76 -0.16
C LEU A 273 26.19 -3.48 0.91
N VAL A 274 25.75 -4.67 1.32
CA VAL A 274 26.46 -5.53 2.28
C VAL A 274 26.76 -6.87 1.62
N LYS A 275 28.00 -7.37 1.82
CA LYS A 275 28.45 -8.63 1.22
C LYS A 275 27.60 -9.81 1.70
N ASP A 276 27.16 -10.65 0.77
CA ASP A 276 26.37 -11.88 1.00
C ASP A 276 25.07 -11.62 1.78
N ARG A 277 24.50 -10.43 1.64
CA ARG A 277 23.23 -10.02 2.25
C ARG A 277 22.32 -9.35 1.24
N VAL A 278 21.02 -9.50 1.45
CA VAL A 278 20.01 -8.89 0.59
C VAL A 278 19.85 -7.42 0.97
N THR A 279 19.83 -6.57 -0.04
CA THR A 279 19.35 -5.20 0.04
C THR A 279 18.21 -5.06 -0.95
N THR A 280 17.11 -4.43 -0.54
CA THR A 280 16.00 -4.09 -1.43
C THR A 280 15.79 -2.58 -1.37
N LEU A 281 15.75 -1.93 -2.54
CA LEU A 281 15.43 -0.53 -2.67
C LEU A 281 14.21 -0.39 -3.58
N ARG A 282 13.14 0.21 -3.08
CA ARG A 282 11.94 0.55 -3.84
C ARG A 282 11.82 2.06 -3.96
N LEU A 283 11.62 2.51 -5.20
CA LEU A 283 11.37 3.90 -5.55
C LEU A 283 9.96 4.00 -6.09
N LEU A 284 9.08 4.64 -5.32
CA LEU A 284 7.68 4.81 -5.64
C LEU A 284 7.41 6.24 -6.11
N SER A 285 6.52 6.38 -7.09
CA SER A 285 5.85 7.63 -7.43
C SER A 285 4.37 7.36 -7.68
N PHE A 286 3.51 8.31 -7.31
CA PHE A 286 2.09 8.23 -7.57
C PHE A 286 1.53 9.56 -8.08
N VAL A 287 0.47 9.47 -8.88
CA VAL A 287 -0.29 10.60 -9.40
C VAL A 287 -1.78 10.30 -9.27
N ASN A 288 -2.43 11.02 -8.38
CA ASN A 288 -3.86 10.94 -8.13
C ASN A 288 -4.58 12.04 -8.90
N HIS A 289 -5.61 11.63 -9.62
CA HIS A 289 -6.61 12.49 -10.22
C HIS A 289 -7.91 12.27 -9.47
N ALA A 290 -8.50 13.30 -8.87
CA ALA A 290 -9.79 13.22 -8.18
C ALA A 290 -10.39 14.61 -7.95
N ASN A 291 -11.57 14.68 -7.34
CA ASN A 291 -12.20 15.95 -6.97
C ASN A 291 -11.69 16.47 -5.62
N MET A 292 -10.37 16.68 -5.52
CA MET A 292 -9.74 17.16 -4.28
C MET A 292 -9.84 18.68 -4.18
N GLY A 293 -10.24 19.16 -2.99
CA GLY A 293 -10.17 20.58 -2.66
C GLY A 293 -8.74 21.07 -2.49
N MET A 294 -8.53 22.39 -2.60
CA MET A 294 -7.23 23.02 -2.36
C MET A 294 -7.26 23.80 -1.04
N TYR A 295 -6.35 23.49 -0.11
CA TYR A 295 -6.34 24.10 1.23
C TYR A 295 -6.18 25.62 1.19
N ARG A 296 -5.34 26.12 0.28
CA ARG A 296 -5.17 27.58 0.12
C ARG A 296 -6.44 28.25 -0.39
N GLN A 297 -7.18 27.58 -1.28
CA GLN A 297 -8.44 28.13 -1.80
C GLN A 297 -9.50 28.18 -0.71
N SER A 298 -9.64 27.15 0.11
CA SER A 298 -10.63 27.15 1.20
C SER A 298 -10.38 28.25 2.24
N ILE A 299 -9.11 28.55 2.52
CA ILE A 299 -8.71 29.69 3.37
C ILE A 299 -9.04 31.02 2.68
N ASN A 300 -8.69 31.18 1.41
CA ASN A 300 -8.96 32.41 0.67
C ASN A 300 -10.46 32.71 0.54
N ASP A 301 -11.28 31.68 0.32
CA ASP A 301 -12.74 31.83 0.21
C ASP A 301 -13.37 32.22 1.56
N PHE A 302 -12.84 31.71 2.67
CA PHE A 302 -13.20 32.17 4.02
C PHE A 302 -12.79 33.64 4.24
N LEU A 303 -11.54 34.01 3.95
CA LEU A 303 -11.05 35.38 4.11
C LEU A 303 -11.79 36.39 3.23
N ALA A 304 -12.31 35.94 2.08
CA ALA A 304 -13.15 36.73 1.18
C ALA A 304 -14.64 36.76 1.58
N GLY A 305 -15.02 36.11 2.69
CA GLY A 305 -16.39 36.06 3.19
C GLY A 305 -17.35 35.19 2.37
N LYS A 306 -16.84 34.32 1.49
CA LYS A 306 -17.68 33.42 0.68
C LYS A 306 -18.18 32.20 1.47
N THR A 307 -17.44 31.81 2.50
CA THR A 307 -17.81 30.73 3.43
C THR A 307 -17.68 31.22 4.88
N PRO A 308 -18.49 30.70 5.83
CA PRO A 308 -18.43 31.13 7.24
C PRO A 308 -17.21 30.58 8.00
N ARG A 309 -16.51 29.60 7.42
CA ARG A 309 -15.27 28.97 7.90
C ARG A 309 -14.53 28.37 6.70
N PRO A 310 -13.22 28.04 6.79
CA PRO A 310 -12.55 27.27 5.76
C PRO A 310 -13.27 25.94 5.54
N GLU A 311 -13.71 25.67 4.31
CA GLU A 311 -14.46 24.47 3.94
C GLU A 311 -13.80 23.87 2.71
N ILE A 312 -13.09 22.75 2.88
CA ILE A 312 -12.25 22.17 1.82
C ILE A 312 -13.09 21.66 0.64
N ARG A 313 -14.35 21.30 0.88
CA ARG A 313 -15.29 20.78 -0.13
C ARG A 313 -16.09 21.87 -0.85
N ALA A 314 -15.93 23.13 -0.47
CA ALA A 314 -16.67 24.25 -1.05
C ALA A 314 -16.07 24.70 -2.40
N HIS A 315 -15.99 23.78 -3.37
CA HIS A 315 -15.56 24.03 -4.73
C HIS A 315 -16.44 23.25 -5.72
N PRO A 316 -16.57 23.72 -6.98
CA PRO A 316 -17.24 22.93 -8.01
C PRO A 316 -16.49 21.62 -8.27
N LEU A 317 -17.20 20.64 -8.86
CA LEU A 317 -16.59 19.41 -9.35
C LEU A 317 -15.48 19.73 -10.36
N GLN A 318 -14.26 19.30 -10.07
CA GLN A 318 -13.09 19.48 -10.92
C GLN A 318 -12.10 18.33 -10.70
N THR A 319 -11.43 17.86 -11.74
CA THR A 319 -10.33 16.88 -11.56
C THR A 319 -9.05 17.63 -11.26
N THR A 320 -8.63 17.60 -10.00
CA THR A 320 -7.34 18.10 -9.53
C THR A 320 -6.31 16.98 -9.48
N VAL A 321 -5.04 17.35 -9.33
CA VAL A 321 -3.91 16.41 -9.36
C VAL A 321 -3.10 16.54 -8.08
N LYS A 322 -2.93 15.42 -7.38
CA LYS A 322 -2.04 15.26 -6.24
C LYS A 322 -0.98 14.22 -6.60
N TYR A 323 0.27 14.46 -6.23
CA TYR A 323 1.37 13.55 -6.57
C TYR A 323 2.38 13.50 -5.43
N GLY A 324 3.16 12.42 -5.43
CA GLY A 324 4.20 12.23 -4.43
C GLY A 324 5.17 11.11 -4.80
N PHE A 325 6.10 10.88 -3.88
CA PHE A 325 7.21 9.96 -4.01
C PHE A 325 7.48 9.24 -2.70
N GLY A 326 7.99 8.01 -2.82
CA GLY A 326 8.43 7.20 -1.70
C GLY A 326 9.78 6.56 -1.99
N VAL A 327 10.58 6.40 -0.95
CA VAL A 327 11.80 5.59 -0.97
C VAL A 327 11.71 4.63 0.20
N ASN A 328 11.82 3.35 -0.10
CA ASN A 328 11.78 2.28 0.89
C ASN A 328 13.04 1.43 0.72
N LEU A 329 13.84 1.35 1.78
CA LEU A 329 15.11 0.65 1.82
C LEU A 329 15.06 -0.42 2.89
N GLU A 330 15.41 -1.64 2.52
CA GLU A 330 15.56 -2.78 3.41
C GLU A 330 16.98 -3.33 3.31
N GLN A 331 17.57 -3.66 4.46
CA GLN A 331 18.90 -4.24 4.55
C GLN A 331 18.91 -5.40 5.55
N GLU A 332 19.36 -6.55 5.09
CA GLU A 332 19.73 -7.66 5.97
C GLU A 332 21.15 -7.47 6.53
N PHE A 333 21.31 -7.76 7.81
CA PHE A 333 22.58 -7.76 8.51
C PHE A 333 22.88 -9.16 9.07
N PRO A 334 24.13 -9.44 9.50
CA PRO A 334 24.45 -10.68 10.22
C PRO A 334 23.60 -10.87 11.49
N HIS A 335 23.55 -12.11 11.98
CA HIS A 335 22.88 -12.46 13.25
C HIS A 335 21.36 -12.18 13.28
N HIS A 336 20.68 -12.39 12.15
CA HIS A 336 19.22 -12.24 12.03
C HIS A 336 18.71 -10.82 12.29
N VAL A 337 19.58 -9.81 12.13
CA VAL A 337 19.18 -8.41 12.23
C VAL A 337 18.74 -7.92 10.85
N ARG A 338 17.59 -7.25 10.80
CA ARG A 338 17.12 -6.52 9.62
C ARG A 338 16.89 -5.06 10.01
N GLY A 339 17.20 -4.16 9.09
CA GLY A 339 16.89 -2.75 9.24
C GLY A 339 16.18 -2.24 8.00
N PHE A 340 15.26 -1.30 8.20
CA PHE A 340 14.61 -0.62 7.10
C PHE A 340 14.49 0.87 7.37
N ALA A 341 14.31 1.63 6.30
CA ALA A 341 14.00 3.06 6.35
C ALA A 341 12.98 3.37 5.25
N ARG A 342 12.01 4.23 5.56
CA ARG A 342 10.95 4.59 4.62
C ARG A 342 10.73 6.10 4.63
N TRP A 343 11.18 6.74 3.57
CA TRP A 343 10.96 8.16 3.34
C TRP A 343 9.79 8.38 2.39
N GLY A 344 9.00 9.42 2.62
CA GLY A 344 7.90 9.80 1.74
C GLY A 344 7.67 11.29 1.71
N TRP A 345 7.18 11.76 0.56
CA TRP A 345 6.78 13.15 0.35
C TRP A 345 5.62 13.23 -0.64
N ASN A 346 4.63 14.08 -0.37
CA ASN A 346 3.64 14.51 -1.36
C ASN A 346 3.44 16.03 -1.33
N GLU A 347 2.71 16.54 -2.32
CA GLU A 347 2.58 17.99 -2.55
C GLU A 347 1.89 18.79 -1.43
N GLY A 348 1.02 18.16 -0.62
CA GLY A 348 0.36 18.74 0.56
C GLY A 348 -0.56 19.96 0.33
N GLN A 349 -0.88 20.33 -0.93
CA GLN A 349 -1.75 21.48 -1.22
C GLN A 349 -3.21 21.06 -1.41
N HIS A 350 -3.43 19.80 -1.78
CA HIS A 350 -4.74 19.22 -2.02
C HIS A 350 -5.20 18.35 -0.84
N GLU A 351 -6.51 18.27 -0.68
CA GLU A 351 -7.19 17.45 0.33
C GLU A 351 -6.59 16.04 0.41
N SER A 352 -6.22 15.60 1.62
CA SER A 352 -5.93 14.19 1.91
C SER A 352 -7.14 13.34 1.55
N TYR A 353 -6.95 12.40 0.62
CA TYR A 353 -8.11 11.89 -0.10
C TYR A 353 -8.46 10.45 0.25
N ALA A 354 -7.50 9.53 0.30
CA ALA A 354 -7.78 8.11 0.50
C ALA A 354 -7.07 7.50 1.72
N TYR A 355 -5.90 8.01 2.11
CA TYR A 355 -5.13 7.42 3.21
C TYR A 355 -5.06 8.28 4.47
N THR A 356 -4.07 9.16 4.57
CA THR A 356 -3.87 9.94 5.79
C THR A 356 -3.27 11.32 5.57
N GLU A 357 -3.40 12.18 6.58
CA GLU A 357 -2.96 13.58 6.60
C GLU A 357 -1.46 13.71 6.92
N VAL A 358 -0.63 12.96 6.18
CA VAL A 358 0.83 13.02 6.27
C VAL A 358 1.38 13.42 4.92
N ASP A 359 2.04 14.57 4.85
CA ASP A 359 2.67 15.03 3.60
C ASP A 359 4.15 14.62 3.52
N GLN A 360 4.78 14.34 4.67
CA GLN A 360 6.19 13.97 4.78
C GLN A 360 6.41 12.96 5.91
N THR A 361 7.20 11.92 5.66
CA THR A 361 7.54 10.88 6.64
C THR A 361 8.97 10.38 6.47
N ILE A 362 9.56 9.83 7.54
CA ILE A 362 10.89 9.18 7.56
C ILE A 362 10.89 7.92 8.42
#